data_AF-R7PE10-F1
#
_entry.id   AF-R7PE10-F1
#
_cell.length_a   1.000
_cell.length_b   1.000
_cell.length_c   1.000
_cell.angle_alpha   90.00
_cell.angle_beta   90.00
_cell.angle_gamma   90.00
#
_symmetry.space_group_name_H-M   'P 1'
#
loop_
_entity.id
_entity.type
_entity.pdbx_description
1 polymer ?
#
loop_
_entity_poly.entity_id
_entity_poly.type
_entity_poly.pdbx_seq_one_letter_code
_entity_poly.pdbx_strand_id
1 'polypeptide(L)'
;MESRLYNHFIDLTVTGHSGDSTVVWYKQIDTQYNHSYPWTYMPRTNENVFPLPYLKSQQSVAYDNRIMTIGLTPQGTLSDIYTSADNGRTWFSGEEYVGPANAQASNQVAMLCTPDHFVWLFCGGSGQIWRGRLNRMGWTENQTSFTRTAH
;
A
#
# COMPACT_ATOMS: atom_id res chain seq x y z
N MET A 1 -5.29 -20.24 2.43
CA MET A 1 -4.41 -21.42 2.58
C MET A 1 -3.02 -20.98 2.14
N GLU A 2 -2.24 -20.42 3.05
CA GLU A 2 -0.86 -20.01 2.76
C GLU A 2 0.02 -21.26 2.66
N SER A 3 0.80 -21.36 1.58
CA SER A 3 1.78 -22.42 1.41
C SER A 3 2.89 -22.25 2.46
N ARG A 4 3.07 -23.25 3.34
CA ARG A 4 4.13 -23.26 4.38
C ARG A 4 5.56 -23.29 3.83
N LEU A 5 5.75 -23.38 2.51
CA LEU A 5 7.07 -23.55 1.88
C LEU A 5 7.88 -22.25 1.76
N TYR A 6 7.26 -21.07 1.91
CA TYR A 6 7.90 -19.77 1.63
C TYR A 6 7.96 -18.80 2.82
N ASN A 7 7.77 -19.27 4.06
CA ASN A 7 7.80 -18.42 5.26
C ASN A 7 9.17 -17.76 5.55
N HIS A 8 10.23 -18.14 4.85
CA HIS A 8 11.54 -17.51 4.99
C HIS A 8 11.81 -16.44 3.93
N PHE A 9 10.92 -16.23 2.95
CA PHE A 9 11.10 -15.18 1.96
C PHE A 9 10.37 -13.89 2.34
N ILE A 10 11.06 -12.78 2.19
CA ILE A 10 10.52 -11.43 2.29
C ILE A 10 10.63 -10.78 0.92
N ASP A 11 9.51 -10.29 0.41
CA ASP A 11 9.48 -9.46 -0.79
C ASP A 11 9.50 -7.98 -0.42
N LEU A 12 10.43 -7.24 -1.03
CA LEU A 12 10.50 -5.80 -0.99
C LEU A 12 10.05 -5.26 -2.34
N THR A 13 9.04 -4.39 -2.33
CA THR A 13 8.59 -3.64 -3.51
C THR A 13 8.86 -2.17 -3.30
N VAL A 14 9.51 -1.55 -4.29
CA VAL A 14 9.75 -0.10 -4.33
C VAL A 14 9.12 0.45 -5.60
N THR A 15 8.26 1.45 -5.41
CA THR A 15 7.66 2.23 -6.49
C THR A 15 8.32 3.59 -6.54
N GLY A 16 8.71 4.04 -7.73
CA GLY A 16 9.27 5.36 -7.94
C GLY A 16 8.89 5.92 -9.30
N HIS A 17 9.62 6.93 -9.77
CA HIS A 17 9.36 7.56 -11.06
C HIS A 17 10.60 7.58 -11.95
N SER A 18 10.37 7.40 -13.24
CA SER A 18 11.34 7.67 -14.31
C SER A 18 10.64 8.52 -15.36
N GLY A 19 10.94 9.83 -15.38
CA GLY A 19 10.15 10.80 -16.13
C GLY A 19 8.70 10.79 -15.66
N ASP A 20 7.76 10.74 -16.59
CA ASP A 20 6.31 10.76 -16.32
C ASP A 20 5.70 9.35 -16.15
N SER A 21 6.53 8.34 -15.90
CA SER A 21 6.07 6.95 -15.69
C SER A 21 6.47 6.44 -14.31
N THR A 22 5.56 5.70 -13.68
CA THR A 22 5.88 4.91 -12.48
C THR A 22 6.75 3.73 -12.87
N VAL A 23 7.80 3.50 -12.08
CA VAL A 23 8.69 2.34 -12.18
C VAL A 23 8.59 1.51 -10.93
N VAL A 24 8.70 0.19 -11.10
CA VAL A 24 8.66 -0.76 -9.98
C VAL A 24 9.93 -1.58 -9.96
N TRP A 25 10.50 -1.69 -8.77
CA TRP A 25 11.63 -2.54 -8.46
C TRP A 25 11.21 -3.53 -7.39
N TYR A 26 11.60 -4.78 -7.56
CA TYR A 26 11.39 -5.79 -6.52
C TYR A 26 12.69 -6.46 -6.15
N LYS A 27 12.74 -6.92 -4.91
CA LYS A 27 13.85 -7.68 -4.36
C LYS A 27 13.30 -8.71 -3.40
N GLN A 28 13.82 -9.92 -3.49
CA GLN A 28 13.49 -11.01 -2.60
C GLN A 28 14.65 -11.23 -1.62
N ILE A 29 14.32 -11.50 -0.36
CA ILE A 29 15.28 -11.79 0.71
C ILE A 29 14.92 -13.14 1.31
N ASP A 30 15.87 -14.05 1.32
CA ASP A 30 15.79 -15.32 2.03
C ASP A 30 16.36 -15.14 3.44
N THR A 31 15.48 -15.14 4.44
CA THR A 31 15.85 -14.98 5.85
C THR A 31 16.45 -16.25 6.46
N GLN A 32 16.22 -17.43 5.88
CA GLN A 32 16.78 -18.68 6.38
C GLN A 32 18.28 -18.78 6.07
N TYR A 33 18.68 -18.35 4.87
CA TYR A 33 20.08 -18.36 4.46
C TYR A 33 20.75 -16.98 4.51
N ASN A 34 20.05 -15.96 5.05
CA ASN A 34 20.49 -14.57 5.05
C ASN A 34 20.97 -14.11 3.66
N HIS A 35 20.23 -14.52 2.62
CA HIS A 35 20.58 -14.27 1.23
C HIS A 35 19.67 -13.21 0.64
N SER A 36 20.26 -12.30 -0.12
CA SER A 36 19.54 -11.17 -0.73
C SER A 36 19.73 -11.22 -2.23
N TYR A 37 18.66 -11.45 -2.98
CA TYR A 37 18.70 -11.45 -4.44
C TYR A 37 18.90 -10.02 -4.99
N PRO A 38 19.45 -9.87 -6.21
CA PRO A 38 19.57 -8.56 -6.84
C PRO A 38 18.21 -7.87 -7.04
N TRP A 39 18.23 -6.55 -7.04
CA TRP A 39 17.07 -5.76 -7.47
C TRP A 39 16.73 -6.07 -8.93
N THR A 40 15.46 -6.32 -9.19
CA THR A 40 14.96 -6.56 -10.53
C THR A 40 13.98 -5.45 -10.91
N TYR A 41 14.27 -4.82 -12.04
CA TYR A 41 13.42 -3.81 -12.64
C TYR A 41 12.22 -4.47 -13.32
N MET A 42 11.00 -4.00 -13.01
CA MET A 42 9.81 -4.36 -13.75
C MET A 42 9.45 -3.22 -14.71
N PRO A 43 9.81 -3.33 -16.00
CA PRO A 43 9.45 -2.31 -16.97
C PRO A 43 7.94 -2.26 -17.15
N ARG A 44 7.43 -1.05 -17.42
CA ARG A 44 6.10 -0.92 -18.01
C ARG A 44 6.14 -1.53 -19.40
N THR A 45 5.32 -2.56 -19.61
CA THR A 45 5.09 -3.14 -20.95
C THR A 45 3.73 -2.67 -21.47
N ASN A 46 3.53 -2.76 -22.79
CA ASN A 46 2.24 -2.44 -23.42
C ASN A 46 1.11 -3.38 -22.97
N GLU A 47 1.48 -4.53 -22.40
CA GLU A 47 0.55 -5.52 -21.84
C GLU A 47 0.02 -5.10 -20.46
N ASN A 48 0.66 -4.13 -19.79
CA ASN A 48 0.18 -3.61 -18.52
C ASN A 48 -0.95 -2.59 -18.76
N VAL A 49 -2.18 -3.07 -18.68
CA VAL A 49 -3.41 -2.29 -18.91
C VAL A 49 -3.71 -1.32 -17.75
N PHE A 50 -3.17 -1.57 -16.55
CA PHE A 50 -3.48 -0.82 -15.33
C PHE A 50 -2.20 -0.27 -14.64
N PRO A 51 -1.44 0.63 -15.29
CA PRO A 51 -0.27 1.24 -14.66
C PRO A 51 -0.68 2.26 -13.58
N LEU A 52 0.17 2.46 -12.58
CA LEU A 52 0.03 3.61 -11.69
C LEU A 52 0.35 4.89 -12.47
N PRO A 53 -0.54 5.89 -12.53
CA PRO A 53 -0.19 7.20 -13.08
C PRO A 53 0.97 7.84 -12.31
N TYR A 54 1.66 8.79 -12.94
CA TYR A 54 2.67 9.57 -12.23
C TYR A 54 2.03 10.42 -11.13
N LEU A 55 2.56 10.29 -9.91
CA LEU A 55 2.10 11.01 -8.73
C LEU A 55 3.26 11.75 -8.07
N LYS A 56 3.17 13.07 -7.94
CA LYS A 56 4.09 13.86 -7.13
C LYS A 56 3.88 13.53 -5.64
N SER A 57 4.94 13.60 -4.85
CA SER A 57 4.87 13.29 -3.40
C SER A 57 4.23 11.93 -3.10
N GLN A 58 4.41 10.93 -3.98
CA GLN A 58 3.82 9.60 -3.81
C GLN A 58 4.18 8.99 -2.45
N GLN A 59 3.18 8.43 -1.77
CA GLN A 59 3.33 7.68 -0.53
C GLN A 59 2.71 6.31 -0.71
N SER A 60 3.34 5.28 -0.15
CA SER A 60 2.87 3.90 -0.23
C SER A 60 2.96 3.21 1.13
N VAL A 61 1.92 2.46 1.50
CA VAL A 61 1.87 1.67 2.73
C VAL A 61 1.34 0.27 2.43
N ALA A 62 1.77 -0.72 3.21
CA ALA A 62 1.12 -2.02 3.22
C ALA A 62 -0.22 -1.90 3.95
N TYR A 63 -1.31 -2.30 3.30
CA TYR A 63 -2.65 -2.21 3.85
C TYR A 63 -3.54 -3.27 3.22
N ASP A 64 -4.21 -4.07 4.05
CA ASP A 64 -5.20 -5.06 3.61
C ASP A 64 -4.65 -6.05 2.56
N ASN A 65 -3.44 -6.58 2.85
CA ASN A 65 -2.67 -7.48 1.99
C ASN A 65 -2.39 -6.92 0.58
N ARG A 66 -2.39 -5.60 0.46
CA ARG A 66 -2.13 -4.86 -0.78
C ARG A 66 -1.14 -3.74 -0.51
N ILE A 67 -0.59 -3.18 -1.57
CA ILE A 67 0.08 -1.88 -1.53
C ILE A 67 -0.98 -0.83 -1.75
N MET A 68 -1.16 0.09 -0.80
CA MET A 68 -1.99 1.28 -0.94
C MET A 68 -1.10 2.48 -1.24
N THR A 69 -1.46 3.26 -2.25
CA THR A 69 -0.72 4.44 -2.69
C THR A 69 -1.63 5.63 -2.86
N ILE A 70 -1.13 6.81 -2.49
CA ILE A 70 -1.73 8.12 -2.76
C ILE A 70 -0.62 9.10 -3.11
N GLY A 71 -0.96 10.18 -3.82
CA GLY A 71 -0.04 11.27 -4.08
C GLY A 71 -0.77 12.49 -4.60
N LEU A 72 -0.03 13.33 -5.31
CA LEU A 72 -0.57 14.49 -6.00
C LEU A 72 -0.49 14.25 -7.51
N THR A 73 -1.54 14.60 -8.23
CA THR A 73 -1.55 14.61 -9.70
C THR A 73 -0.48 15.58 -10.24
N PRO A 74 -0.12 15.54 -11.53
CA PRO A 74 0.75 16.55 -12.14
C PRO A 74 0.28 17.99 -11.89
N GLN A 75 -1.03 18.20 -11.77
CA GLN A 75 -1.69 19.48 -11.51
C GLN A 75 -1.62 19.91 -10.03
N GLY A 76 -1.08 19.07 -9.14
CA GLY A 76 -0.94 19.37 -7.72
C GLY A 76 -2.22 19.14 -6.90
N THR A 77 -3.20 18.40 -7.44
CA THR A 77 -4.40 18.00 -6.71
C THR A 77 -4.19 16.63 -6.06
N LEU A 78 -4.81 16.38 -4.91
CA LEU A 78 -4.78 15.05 -4.28
C LEU A 78 -5.39 14.02 -5.25
N SER A 79 -4.70 12.89 -5.44
CA SER A 79 -5.19 11.80 -6.29
C SER A 79 -6.23 10.94 -5.58
N ASP A 80 -6.90 10.08 -6.34
CA ASP A 80 -7.56 8.90 -5.77
C ASP A 80 -6.53 8.02 -5.05
N ILE A 81 -7.03 7.13 -4.19
CA ILE A 81 -6.23 6.04 -3.65
C ILE A 81 -6.15 4.93 -4.70
N TYR A 82 -4.93 4.46 -4.95
CA TYR A 82 -4.66 3.31 -5.80
C TYR A 82 -4.21 2.14 -4.95
N THR A 83 -4.63 0.92 -5.30
CA THR A 83 -4.14 -0.30 -4.66
C THR A 83 -3.58 -1.29 -5.66
N SER A 84 -2.58 -2.05 -5.23
CA SER A 84 -2.00 -3.16 -5.99
C SER A 84 -2.02 -4.43 -5.15
N ALA A 85 -2.51 -5.52 -5.75
CA ALA A 85 -2.51 -6.85 -5.14
C ALA A 85 -1.39 -7.77 -5.69
N ASP A 86 -0.60 -7.28 -6.63
CA ASP A 86 0.38 -8.06 -7.40
C ASP A 86 1.78 -7.43 -7.34
N ASN A 87 2.13 -6.88 -6.17
CA ASN A 87 3.42 -6.27 -5.86
C ASN A 87 3.78 -5.08 -6.78
N GLY A 88 2.79 -4.24 -7.07
CA GLY A 88 2.95 -2.98 -7.79
C GLY A 88 2.90 -3.10 -9.31
N ARG A 89 2.56 -4.26 -9.87
CA ARG A 89 2.47 -4.43 -11.33
C ARG A 89 1.23 -3.75 -11.88
N THR A 90 0.06 -4.00 -11.28
CA THR A 90 -1.21 -3.38 -11.66
C THR A 90 -1.81 -2.59 -10.50
N TRP A 91 -2.52 -1.51 -10.85
CA TRP A 91 -3.05 -0.54 -9.91
C TRP A 91 -4.51 -0.21 -10.21
N PHE A 92 -5.33 -0.25 -9.17
CA PHE A 92 -6.77 0.01 -9.27
C PHE A 92 -7.17 1.09 -8.28
N SER A 93 -7.91 2.09 -8.75
CA SER A 93 -8.74 2.96 -7.91
C SER A 93 -10.17 2.42 -7.97
N GLY A 94 -10.75 2.10 -6.81
CA GLY A 94 -12.06 1.47 -6.71
C GLY A 94 -12.82 1.90 -5.47
N GLU A 95 -14.12 1.62 -5.45
CA GLU A 95 -15.05 2.10 -4.41
C GLU A 95 -14.75 1.60 -2.99
N GLU A 96 -13.93 0.56 -2.84
CA GLU A 96 -13.53 0.06 -1.53
C GLU A 96 -12.53 0.99 -0.82
N TYR A 97 -11.65 1.65 -1.57
CA TYR A 97 -10.58 2.49 -1.04
C TYR A 97 -10.80 3.94 -1.44
N VAL A 98 -11.84 4.56 -0.89
CA VAL A 98 -12.21 5.93 -1.21
C VAL A 98 -11.56 6.90 -0.23
N GLY A 99 -10.85 7.89 -0.77
CA GLY A 99 -10.29 8.98 0.02
C GLY A 99 -11.38 9.93 0.54
N PRO A 100 -11.07 10.81 1.50
CA PRO A 100 -12.03 11.78 1.99
C PRO A 100 -12.40 12.77 0.88
N ALA A 101 -13.69 12.91 0.56
CA ALA A 101 -14.17 13.70 -0.58
C ALA A 101 -13.71 15.18 -0.58
N ASN A 102 -13.48 15.74 0.61
CA ASN A 102 -13.06 17.14 0.79
C ASN A 102 -11.58 17.27 1.17
N ALA A 103 -10.79 16.20 1.00
CA ALA A 103 -9.35 16.25 1.27
C ALA A 103 -8.64 17.08 0.20
N GLN A 104 -7.82 18.03 0.64
CA GLN A 104 -7.05 18.90 -0.24
C GLN A 104 -5.61 18.95 0.23
N ALA A 105 -4.68 18.73 -0.71
CA ALA A 105 -3.25 18.92 -0.52
C ALA A 105 -2.70 19.57 -1.79
N SER A 106 -1.74 20.48 -1.65
CA SER A 106 -1.22 21.27 -2.79
C SER A 106 0.26 21.04 -3.08
N ASN A 107 1.06 20.69 -2.06
CA ASN A 107 2.52 20.58 -2.22
C ASN A 107 3.10 19.23 -1.78
N GLN A 108 2.58 18.67 -0.69
CA GLN A 108 3.11 17.44 -0.12
C GLN A 108 1.99 16.64 0.54
N VAL A 109 2.14 15.32 0.53
CA VAL A 109 1.33 14.41 1.31
C VAL A 109 2.23 13.45 2.08
N ALA A 110 1.80 13.06 3.26
CA ALA A 110 2.38 11.95 4.00
C ALA A 110 1.28 10.96 4.36
N MET A 111 1.59 9.66 4.28
CA MET A 111 0.65 8.60 4.62
C MET A 111 1.37 7.55 5.47
N LEU A 112 0.67 7.04 6.49
CA LEU A 112 1.16 5.94 7.31
C LEU A 112 0.01 5.03 7.73
N CYS A 113 0.31 3.75 7.95
CA CYS A 113 -0.61 2.77 8.50
C CYS A 113 -0.14 2.38 9.90
N THR A 114 -1.04 2.39 10.87
CA THR A 114 -0.76 1.99 12.25
C THR A 114 -0.99 0.47 12.44
N PRO A 115 -0.44 -0.15 13.51
CA PRO A 115 -0.66 -1.58 13.79
C PRO A 115 -2.12 -1.97 13.99
N ASP A 116 -2.97 -1.05 14.47
CA ASP A 116 -4.42 -1.19 14.60
C ASP A 116 -5.19 -0.89 13.29
N HIS A 117 -4.45 -0.88 12.17
CA HIS A 117 -4.91 -0.72 10.80
C HIS A 117 -5.59 0.63 10.49
N PHE A 118 -5.24 1.70 11.19
CA PHE A 118 -5.66 3.03 10.76
C PHE A 118 -4.69 3.60 9.75
N VAL A 119 -5.23 4.06 8.62
CA VAL A 119 -4.50 4.86 7.65
C VAL A 119 -4.66 6.32 8.04
N TRP A 120 -3.54 6.99 8.21
CA TRP A 120 -3.48 8.42 8.42
C TRP A 120 -2.94 9.11 7.18
N LEU A 121 -3.58 10.21 6.80
CA LEU A 121 -3.19 11.06 5.68
C LEU A 121 -2.99 12.49 6.18
N PHE A 122 -1.82 13.05 5.90
CA PHE A 122 -1.45 14.42 6.24
C PHE A 122 -1.36 15.22 4.95
N CYS A 123 -2.18 16.26 4.84
CA CYS A 123 -2.31 17.07 3.64
C CYS A 123 -1.53 18.39 3.80
N GLY A 124 -0.32 18.44 3.22
CA GLY A 124 0.52 19.62 3.18
C GLY A 124 -0.12 20.75 2.37
N GLY A 125 0.01 21.97 2.87
CA GLY A 125 -0.58 23.18 2.29
C GLY A 125 -1.96 23.54 2.88
N SER A 126 -2.84 22.55 3.09
CA SER A 126 -4.15 22.78 3.74
C SER A 126 -4.11 22.62 5.26
N GLY A 127 -3.17 21.81 5.77
CA GLY A 127 -3.12 21.45 7.20
C GLY A 127 -4.17 20.39 7.61
N GLN A 128 -4.93 19.84 6.66
CA GLN A 128 -5.90 18.79 6.95
C GLN A 128 -5.21 17.49 7.34
N ILE A 129 -5.79 16.78 8.31
CA ILE A 129 -5.36 15.45 8.73
C ILE A 129 -6.58 14.55 8.70
N TRP A 130 -6.46 13.42 8.03
CA TRP A 130 -7.51 12.44 7.88
C TRP A 130 -7.08 11.10 8.46
N ARG A 131 -8.04 10.39 9.04
CA ARG A 131 -7.87 9.05 9.60
C ARG A 131 -9.01 8.18 9.09
N GLY A 132 -8.68 6.99 8.59
CA GLY A 132 -9.67 6.02 8.12
C GLY A 132 -9.22 4.60 8.37
N ARG A 133 -10.17 3.66 8.32
CA ARG A 133 -9.92 2.22 8.35
C ARG A 133 -11.09 1.52 7.68
N LEU A 134 -10.83 0.39 7.01
CA LEU A 134 -11.87 -0.48 6.47
C LEU A 134 -12.54 -1.25 7.60
N ASN A 135 -13.86 -1.39 7.55
CA ASN A 135 -14.61 -2.14 8.56
C ASN A 135 -14.05 -3.56 8.76
N ARG A 136 -13.65 -4.25 7.68
CA ARG A 136 -13.07 -5.61 7.74
C ARG A 136 -11.75 -5.69 8.50
N MET A 137 -10.98 -4.60 8.54
CA MET A 137 -9.69 -4.52 9.24
C MET A 137 -9.86 -4.16 10.73
N GLY A 138 -11.10 -3.95 11.18
CA GLY A 138 -11.40 -3.55 12.56
C GLY A 138 -11.92 -4.66 13.47
N TRP A 139 -12.22 -5.83 12.93
CA TRP A 139 -12.74 -6.94 13.72
C TRP A 139 -11.63 -7.57 14.55
N THR A 140 -11.88 -7.67 15.85
CA THR A 140 -11.10 -8.53 16.74
C THR A 140 -11.83 -9.86 16.87
N GLU A 141 -11.11 -10.97 16.75
CA GLU A 141 -11.69 -12.28 17.07
C GLU A 141 -11.99 -12.33 18.56
N ASN A 142 -13.27 -12.19 18.92
CA ASN A 142 -13.70 -12.31 20.31
C ASN A 142 -13.51 -13.76 20.77
N GLN A 143 -13.08 -13.94 22.01
CA GLN A 143 -13.04 -15.27 22.63
C GLN A 143 -14.46 -15.86 22.67
N THR A 144 -14.72 -16.90 21.87
CA THR A 144 -16.04 -17.55 21.77
C THR A 144 -16.20 -18.79 22.65
N SER A 145 -15.13 -19.22 23.33
CA SER A 145 -15.19 -20.38 24.22
C SER A 145 -14.49 -20.15 25.56
N PHE A 146 -15.12 -20.64 26.61
CA PHE A 146 -14.58 -20.73 27.95
C PHE A 146 -14.56 -22.21 28.32
N THR A 147 -13.37 -22.76 28.57
CA THR A 147 -13.23 -24.14 29.06
C THR A 147 -13.07 -24.12 30.57
N ARG A 148 -13.88 -24.92 31.28
CA ARG A 148 -13.75 -25.11 32.73
C ARG A 148 -12.70 -26.19 32.97
N THR A 149 -11.57 -25.83 33.58
CA THR A 149 -10.63 -26.83 34.10
C THR A 149 -11.28 -27.53 35.30
N ALA A 150 -11.57 -28.82 35.17
CA ALA A 150 -12.02 -29.63 36.29
C ALA A 150 -10.81 -29.95 37.18
N HIS A 151 -10.87 -29.53 38.44
CA HIS A 151 -10.00 -30.02 39.52
C HIS A 151 -10.53 -31.35 40.06
#